data_AF-A0A0E2CZP2-F1
#
_entry.id   AF-A0A0E2CZP2-F1
#
_cell.length_a   1.000
_cell.length_b   1.000
_cell.length_c   1.000
_cell.angle_alpha   90.00
_cell.angle_beta   90.00
_cell.angle_gamma   90.00
#
_symmetry.space_group_name_H-M   'P 1'
#
loop_
_entity.id
_entity.type
_entity.pdbx_description
1 polymer ?
#
loop_
_entity_poly.entity_id
_entity_poly.type
_entity_poly.pdbx_seq_one_letter_code
_entity_poly.pdbx_strand_id
1 'polypeptide(L)'
;MNSRNNIELKFIPFIFFIFLECSTSWIRTLPPNSILETDPEKIPEGIYMRNRPERSHINTLFYKNIVQEKILLNRKNLTFEKSMKREVKDKNEYTTHIVIGKGKYSVSGNWVLLETHEKGEVFFQGNRETFQIEYLPFDHKLLYHYDPFTKTLVPLLYESGYQEKKYGLLDGIHEPYLEDQYFQISRKNFLKKEFQFHAYFYQP
;
A
#
# COMPACT_ATOMS: atom_id res chain seq x y z
N MET A 1 -11.58 -70.38 13.69
CA MET A 1 -11.46 -69.29 12.68
C MET A 1 -11.90 -67.98 13.32
N ASN A 2 -11.14 -66.91 13.02
CA ASN A 2 -11.38 -65.48 13.26
C ASN A 2 -11.24 -64.99 14.72
N SER A 3 -10.05 -64.55 15.13
CA SER A 3 -9.35 -63.27 14.84
C SER A 3 -9.78 -62.16 15.80
N ARG A 4 -9.01 -62.01 16.88
CA ARG A 4 -8.97 -60.83 17.75
C ARG A 4 -8.26 -59.71 16.98
N ASN A 5 -8.99 -58.65 16.63
CA ASN A 5 -8.40 -57.45 16.06
C ASN A 5 -7.98 -56.52 17.20
N ASN A 6 -6.69 -56.54 17.55
CA ASN A 6 -6.05 -55.51 18.35
C ASN A 6 -5.90 -54.26 17.49
N ILE A 7 -6.57 -53.17 17.84
CA ILE A 7 -6.40 -51.86 17.20
C ILE A 7 -5.25 -51.18 17.93
N GLU A 8 -4.05 -51.26 17.37
CA GLU A 8 -2.91 -50.45 17.81
C GLU A 8 -3.20 -48.97 17.49
N LEU A 9 -3.44 -48.18 18.52
CA LEU A 9 -3.55 -46.73 18.44
C LEU A 9 -2.15 -46.15 18.20
N LYS A 10 -1.76 -45.98 16.94
CA LYS A 10 -0.50 -45.30 16.58
C LYS A 10 -0.63 -43.81 16.93
N PHE A 11 0.07 -43.40 17.99
CA PHE A 11 0.31 -42.00 18.32
C PHE A 11 1.05 -41.33 17.16
N ILE A 12 0.34 -40.47 16.42
CA ILE A 12 0.95 -39.55 15.46
C ILE A 12 1.43 -38.34 16.27
N PRO A 13 2.72 -37.98 16.26
CA PRO A 13 3.15 -36.73 16.88
C PRO A 13 2.57 -35.58 16.05
N PHE A 14 1.61 -34.90 16.63
CA PHE A 14 1.04 -33.67 16.10
C PHE A 14 2.15 -32.61 16.16
N ILE A 15 2.86 -32.43 15.05
CA ILE A 15 3.79 -31.31 14.87
C ILE A 15 2.94 -30.05 14.90
N PHE A 16 2.86 -29.44 16.08
CA PHE A 16 2.43 -28.05 16.23
C PHE A 16 3.44 -27.21 15.45
N PHE A 17 3.13 -26.91 14.19
CA PHE A 17 3.70 -25.76 13.50
C PHE A 17 3.21 -24.54 14.27
N ILE A 18 4.01 -24.09 15.22
CA ILE A 18 3.91 -22.75 15.77
C ILE A 18 4.23 -21.84 14.59
N PHE A 19 3.19 -21.36 13.91
CA PHE A 19 3.29 -20.18 13.08
C PHE A 19 3.68 -19.04 14.01
N LEU A 20 4.99 -18.81 14.16
CA LEU A 20 5.52 -17.54 14.60
C LEU A 20 5.05 -16.51 13.57
N GLU A 21 3.84 -15.98 13.76
CA GLU A 21 3.47 -14.70 13.19
C GLU A 21 4.43 -13.69 13.82
N CYS A 22 5.58 -13.50 13.15
CA CYS A 22 6.42 -12.34 13.38
C CYS A 22 5.49 -11.14 13.15
N SER A 23 5.06 -10.50 14.25
CA SER A 23 3.94 -9.58 14.19
C SER A 23 4.32 -8.42 13.28
N THR A 24 3.73 -8.35 12.09
CA THR A 24 3.91 -7.25 11.13
C THR A 24 3.25 -5.95 11.61
N SER A 25 2.86 -5.87 12.88
CA SER A 25 2.25 -4.71 13.53
C SER A 25 3.14 -3.47 13.47
N TRP A 26 4.46 -3.64 13.40
CA TRP A 26 5.41 -2.53 13.33
C TRP A 26 5.24 -1.66 12.07
N ILE A 27 4.67 -2.20 10.98
CA ILE A 27 4.35 -1.42 9.77
C ILE A 27 3.19 -0.41 9.98
N ARG A 28 2.63 -0.36 11.19
CA ARG A 28 1.56 0.55 11.61
C ARG A 28 2.08 1.65 12.54
N THR A 29 3.37 1.66 12.84
CA THR A 29 4.00 2.56 13.81
C THR A 29 5.28 3.16 13.23
N LEU A 30 5.70 4.30 13.77
CA LEU A 30 7.03 4.83 13.50
C LEU A 30 8.10 4.09 14.34
N PRO A 31 9.37 4.10 13.90
CA PRO A 31 10.49 3.59 14.70
C PRO A 31 10.48 4.19 16.12
N PRO A 32 10.46 3.36 17.19
CA PRO A 32 10.52 3.86 18.56
C PRO A 32 11.90 4.45 18.85
N ASN A 33 11.95 5.59 19.56
CA ASN A 33 13.19 6.26 19.98
C ASN A 33 14.13 6.61 18.82
N SER A 34 13.60 7.24 17.78
CA SER A 34 14.41 7.60 16.62
C SER A 34 15.49 8.62 16.99
N ILE A 35 16.75 8.15 17.05
CA ILE A 35 17.95 9.01 16.94
C ILE A 35 17.92 9.75 15.57
N LEU A 36 17.13 9.24 14.63
CA LEU A 36 16.84 9.86 13.35
C LEU A 36 16.05 11.16 13.56
N GLU A 37 16.60 12.23 13.02
CA GLU A 37 16.02 13.56 13.06
C GLU A 37 14.57 13.56 12.55
N THR A 38 13.65 13.98 13.40
CA THR A 38 12.23 14.11 13.12
C THR A 38 11.98 15.42 12.38
N ASP A 39 12.38 15.48 11.11
CA ASP A 39 12.25 16.71 10.31
C ASP A 39 11.34 16.49 9.09
N PRO A 40 10.05 16.87 9.18
CA PRO A 40 9.14 16.88 8.05
C PRO A 40 9.61 17.75 6.87
N GLU A 41 10.56 18.68 7.06
CA GLU A 41 11.09 19.50 5.97
C GLU A 41 11.84 18.68 4.93
N LYS A 42 12.40 17.53 5.33
CA LYS A 42 13.11 16.58 4.44
C LYS A 42 12.18 15.87 3.46
N ILE A 43 10.88 15.82 3.75
CA ILE A 43 9.87 15.24 2.84
C ILE A 43 9.19 16.37 2.09
N PRO A 44 9.43 16.55 0.77
CA PRO A 44 8.78 17.59 -0.02
C PRO A 44 7.26 17.55 0.13
N GLU A 45 6.66 18.71 0.38
CA GLU A 45 5.20 18.87 0.25
C GLU A 45 4.81 18.78 -1.22
N GLY A 46 3.57 18.39 -1.52
CA GLY A 46 3.08 18.29 -2.88
C GLY A 46 2.59 16.89 -3.25
N ILE A 47 2.55 16.61 -4.55
CA ILE A 47 1.90 15.43 -5.11
C ILE A 47 2.93 14.33 -5.33
N TYR A 48 2.63 13.14 -4.81
CA TYR A 48 3.33 11.91 -5.10
C TYR A 48 2.40 11.02 -5.92
N MET A 49 2.76 10.72 -7.17
CA MET A 49 1.91 10.00 -8.11
C MET A 49 2.49 8.63 -8.45
N ARG A 50 1.64 7.63 -8.51
CA ARG A 50 2.04 6.28 -8.93
C ARG A 50 2.01 6.17 -10.44
N ASN A 51 3.10 5.70 -11.03
CA ASN A 51 3.19 5.46 -12.46
C ASN A 51 2.51 4.12 -12.80
N ARG A 52 1.24 4.17 -13.21
CA ARG A 52 0.53 3.01 -13.76
C ARG A 52 0.21 3.22 -15.24
N PRO A 53 0.72 2.37 -16.14
CA PRO A 53 0.27 2.38 -17.53
C PRO A 53 -1.18 1.87 -17.63
N GLU A 54 -1.91 2.36 -18.63
CA GLU A 54 -3.19 1.80 -19.06
C GLU A 54 -3.02 0.29 -19.35
N ARG A 55 -3.95 -0.52 -18.85
CA ARG A 55 -3.98 -1.96 -19.13
C ARG A 55 -5.18 -2.29 -20.01
N SER A 56 -4.93 -3.08 -21.05
CA SER A 56 -5.94 -3.76 -21.84
C SER A 56 -5.84 -5.28 -21.64
N HIS A 57 -6.95 -6.00 -21.74
CA HIS A 57 -6.89 -7.46 -21.83
C HIS A 57 -6.36 -7.85 -23.21
N ILE A 58 -5.54 -8.90 -23.26
CA ILE A 58 -5.08 -9.47 -24.53
C ILE A 58 -6.31 -9.82 -25.39
N ASN A 59 -6.33 -9.39 -26.65
CA ASN A 59 -7.43 -9.56 -27.62
C ASN A 59 -8.72 -8.73 -27.40
N THR A 60 -8.67 -7.63 -26.64
CA THR A 60 -9.82 -6.72 -26.50
C THR A 60 -9.52 -5.34 -27.10
N LEU A 61 -10.22 -4.98 -28.19
CA LEU A 61 -10.06 -3.68 -28.85
C LEU A 61 -10.68 -2.52 -28.04
N PHE A 62 -11.70 -2.83 -27.23
CA PHE A 62 -12.54 -1.83 -26.58
C PHE A 62 -12.33 -1.70 -25.07
N TYR A 63 -11.63 -2.67 -24.45
CA TYR A 63 -11.40 -2.66 -23.02
C TYR A 63 -10.21 -1.76 -22.68
N LYS A 64 -10.46 -0.77 -21.82
CA LYS A 64 -9.44 0.12 -21.26
C LYS A 64 -9.62 0.21 -19.75
N ASN A 65 -8.56 -0.01 -19.00
CA ASN A 65 -8.53 0.14 -17.55
C ASN A 65 -7.43 1.13 -17.18
N ILE A 66 -7.86 2.32 -16.76
CA ILE A 66 -6.99 3.41 -16.34
C ILE A 66 -7.10 3.52 -14.83
N VAL A 67 -5.96 3.48 -14.14
CA VAL A 67 -5.91 3.67 -12.68
C VAL A 67 -4.92 4.77 -12.38
N GLN A 68 -5.40 5.82 -11.73
CA GLN A 68 -4.60 6.93 -11.24
C GLN A 68 -4.59 6.90 -9.72
N GLU A 69 -3.40 6.99 -9.13
CA GLU A 69 -3.23 7.03 -7.69
C GLU A 69 -2.23 8.09 -7.30
N LYS A 70 -2.57 8.87 -6.28
CA LYS A 70 -1.73 9.95 -5.77
C LYS A 70 -1.88 10.12 -4.27
N ILE A 71 -0.84 10.68 -3.66
CA ILE A 71 -0.79 11.15 -2.28
C ILE A 71 -0.42 12.63 -2.34
N LEU A 72 -1.25 13.50 -1.78
CA LEU A 72 -0.96 14.91 -1.59
C LEU A 72 -0.54 15.10 -0.13
N LEU A 73 0.71 15.52 0.10
CA LEU A 73 1.21 15.86 1.44
C LEU A 73 1.12 17.37 1.65
N ASN A 74 0.56 17.77 2.79
CA ASN A 74 0.50 19.16 3.22
C ASN A 74 1.29 19.34 4.52
N ARG A 75 2.42 20.03 4.41
CA ARG A 75 3.37 20.21 5.52
C ARG A 75 2.85 21.17 6.60
N LYS A 76 2.06 22.18 6.22
CA LYS A 76 1.60 23.23 7.16
C LYS A 76 0.79 22.69 8.32
N ASN A 77 0.04 21.61 8.08
CA ASN A 77 -0.84 21.01 9.07
C ASN A 77 -0.56 19.51 9.29
N LEU A 78 0.52 18.98 8.70
CA LEU A 78 0.89 17.56 8.71
C LEU A 78 -0.28 16.66 8.29
N THR A 79 -1.00 17.06 7.24
CA THR A 79 -2.12 16.28 6.71
C THR A 79 -1.78 15.70 5.35
N PHE A 80 -2.51 14.65 4.98
CA PHE A 80 -2.44 14.11 3.64
C PHE A 80 -3.83 13.80 3.09
N GLU A 81 -3.92 13.78 1.77
CA GLU A 81 -5.01 13.15 1.04
C GLU A 81 -4.43 12.11 0.09
N LYS A 82 -4.92 10.88 0.18
CA LYS A 82 -4.56 9.80 -0.75
C LYS A 82 -5.79 9.37 -1.52
N SER A 83 -5.69 9.42 -2.84
CA SER A 83 -6.81 9.16 -3.75
C SER A 83 -6.45 8.11 -4.80
N MET A 84 -7.41 7.26 -5.13
CA MET A 84 -7.40 6.35 -6.26
C MET A 84 -8.62 6.62 -7.13
N LYS A 85 -8.41 6.80 -8.43
CA LYS A 85 -9.45 6.83 -9.46
C LYS A 85 -9.20 5.69 -10.43
N ARG A 86 -10.20 4.83 -10.62
CA ARG A 86 -10.20 3.77 -11.61
C ARG A 86 -11.32 3.99 -12.60
N GLU A 87 -10.97 4.02 -13.88
CA GLU A 87 -11.90 4.14 -14.99
C GLU A 87 -11.79 2.87 -15.84
N VAL A 88 -12.91 2.17 -16.00
CA VAL A 88 -13.00 1.00 -16.88
C VAL A 88 -13.98 1.32 -17.98
N LYS A 89 -13.51 1.22 -19.23
CA LYS A 89 -14.31 1.31 -20.44
C LYS A 89 -14.33 -0.05 -21.10
N ASP A 90 -15.51 -0.61 -21.36
CA ASP A 90 -15.68 -1.82 -22.15
C ASP A 90 -16.90 -1.69 -23.06
N LYS A 91 -16.67 -1.60 -24.37
CA LYS A 91 -17.69 -1.35 -25.40
C LYS A 91 -18.54 -0.11 -25.05
N ASN A 92 -19.74 -0.32 -24.51
CA ASN A 92 -20.71 0.72 -24.15
C ASN A 92 -20.82 0.95 -22.64
N GLU A 93 -20.09 0.17 -21.84
CA GLU A 93 -20.03 0.32 -20.40
C GLU A 93 -18.85 1.19 -20.01
N TYR A 94 -19.11 2.19 -19.18
CA TYR A 94 -18.10 3.03 -18.57
C TYR A 94 -18.37 3.05 -17.07
N THR A 95 -17.37 2.68 -16.28
CA THR A 95 -17.46 2.70 -14.82
C THR A 95 -16.32 3.51 -14.24
N THR A 96 -16.64 4.28 -13.22
CA THR A 96 -15.66 5.04 -12.45
C THR A 96 -15.78 4.65 -10.99
N HIS A 97 -14.64 4.33 -10.38
CA HIS A 97 -14.50 4.03 -8.97
C HIS A 97 -13.48 5.00 -8.38
N ILE A 98 -13.89 5.77 -7.38
CA ILE A 98 -13.05 6.74 -6.69
C ILE A 98 -13.00 6.36 -5.22
N VAL A 99 -11.80 6.30 -4.67
CA VAL A 99 -11.55 6.11 -3.24
C VAL A 99 -10.62 7.22 -2.77
N ILE A 100 -11.03 7.96 -1.76
CA ILE A 100 -10.24 9.04 -1.15
C ILE A 100 -10.16 8.77 0.34
N GLY A 101 -8.98 8.88 0.93
CA GLY A 101 -8.86 8.95 2.37
C GLY A 101 -7.96 10.09 2.77
N LYS A 102 -8.25 10.64 3.95
CA LYS A 102 -7.62 11.82 4.50
C LYS A 102 -7.21 11.53 5.94
N GLY A 103 -6.17 12.21 6.37
CA GLY A 103 -5.63 11.97 7.69
C GLY A 103 -4.40 12.80 8.00
N LYS A 104 -3.64 12.33 8.97
CA LYS A 104 -2.38 12.94 9.39
C LYS A 104 -1.21 12.08 8.99
N TYR A 105 -0.07 12.70 8.77
CA TYR A 105 1.16 11.96 8.61
C TYR A 105 2.21 12.39 9.63
N SER A 106 3.03 11.42 10.01
CA SER A 106 4.12 11.59 10.95
C SER A 106 5.40 11.06 10.31
N VAL A 107 6.56 11.65 10.64
CA VAL A 107 7.85 11.31 10.02
C VAL A 107 8.86 10.95 11.09
N SER A 108 9.76 10.00 10.80
CA SER A 108 10.94 9.69 11.61
C SER A 108 12.08 9.26 10.68
N GLY A 109 13.03 10.15 10.42
CA GLY A 109 14.04 9.93 9.37
C GLY A 109 13.38 9.75 8.00
N ASN A 110 13.68 8.63 7.33
CA ASN A 110 13.09 8.27 6.04
C ASN A 110 11.70 7.62 6.15
N TRP A 111 11.23 7.35 7.37
CA TRP A 111 9.96 6.67 7.60
C TRP A 111 8.82 7.67 7.68
N VAL A 112 7.76 7.43 6.92
CA VAL A 112 6.55 8.26 6.86
C VAL A 112 5.35 7.40 7.20
N LEU A 113 4.70 7.64 8.33
CA LEU A 113 3.48 6.95 8.72
C LEU A 113 2.28 7.77 8.24
N LEU A 114 1.41 7.16 7.45
CA LEU A 114 0.13 7.75 7.09
C LEU A 114 -0.96 7.17 7.99
N GLU A 115 -1.63 8.02 8.76
CA GLU A 115 -2.74 7.70 9.64
C GLU A 115 -4.03 8.28 9.06
N THR A 116 -4.77 7.43 8.35
CA THR A 116 -6.06 7.77 7.73
C THR A 116 -7.13 7.78 8.81
N HIS A 117 -7.96 8.82 8.83
CA HIS A 117 -9.05 8.99 9.81
C HIS A 117 -10.43 8.98 9.15
N GLU A 118 -10.49 9.32 7.87
CA GLU A 118 -11.73 9.34 7.10
C GLU A 118 -11.50 8.76 5.71
N LYS A 119 -12.50 8.02 5.21
CA LYS A 119 -12.50 7.45 3.86
C LYS A 119 -13.84 7.73 3.18
N GLY A 120 -13.76 8.24 1.97
CA GLY A 120 -14.88 8.36 1.05
C GLY A 120 -14.69 7.44 -0.15
N GLU A 121 -15.77 6.82 -0.60
CA GLU A 121 -15.75 5.87 -1.70
C GLU A 121 -17.02 6.02 -2.54
N VAL A 122 -16.85 6.13 -3.85
CA VAL A 122 -17.97 6.27 -4.78
C VAL A 122 -17.73 5.41 -6.00
N PHE A 123 -18.79 4.73 -6.44
CA PHE A 123 -18.81 3.93 -7.65
C PHE A 123 -19.99 4.38 -8.51
N PHE A 124 -19.77 4.61 -9.80
CA PHE A 124 -20.84 4.95 -10.71
C PHE A 124 -20.60 4.41 -12.12
N GLN A 125 -21.71 4.22 -12.84
CA GLN A 125 -21.73 3.80 -14.24
C GLN A 125 -22.23 4.97 -15.12
N GLY A 126 -21.61 5.15 -16.28
CA GLY A 126 -21.93 6.20 -17.25
C GLY A 126 -21.29 7.57 -16.95
N ASN A 127 -21.68 8.59 -17.72
CA ASN A 127 -21.12 9.95 -17.67
C ASN A 127 -21.81 10.83 -16.59
N ARG A 128 -21.84 10.37 -15.34
CA ARG A 128 -22.32 11.23 -14.24
C ARG A 128 -21.19 12.17 -13.81
N GLU A 129 -21.37 13.47 -14.07
CA GLU A 129 -20.34 14.49 -13.85
C GLU A 129 -20.31 15.05 -12.41
N THR A 130 -21.42 14.95 -11.67
CA THR A 130 -21.52 15.46 -10.30
C THR A 130 -21.81 14.34 -9.32
N PHE A 131 -20.88 14.13 -8.40
CA PHE A 131 -21.02 13.22 -7.27
C PHE A 131 -20.55 13.94 -6.00
N GLN A 132 -21.24 13.72 -4.89
CA GLN A 132 -20.79 14.12 -3.58
C GLN A 132 -20.16 12.89 -2.92
N ILE A 133 -18.91 13.04 -2.46
CA ILE A 133 -18.26 11.98 -1.70
C ILE A 133 -18.63 12.17 -0.23
N GLU A 134 -19.35 11.20 0.32
CA GLU A 134 -19.55 11.07 1.75
C GLU A 134 -18.31 10.46 2.38
N TYR A 135 -17.81 11.08 3.45
CA TYR A 135 -16.66 10.62 4.20
C TYR A 135 -17.13 9.97 5.50
N LEU A 136 -16.70 8.73 5.72
CA LEU A 136 -16.99 7.98 6.93
C LEU A 136 -15.70 7.84 7.77
N PRO A 137 -15.82 7.76 9.11
CA PRO A 137 -14.70 7.41 9.98
C PRO A 137 -14.03 6.12 9.51
N PHE A 138 -12.71 6.12 9.46
CA PHE A 138 -11.91 5.00 8.99
C PHE A 138 -10.57 5.00 9.71
N ASP A 139 -10.22 3.90 10.37
CA ASP A 139 -8.93 3.77 11.06
C ASP A 139 -8.00 2.88 10.24
N HIS A 140 -6.99 3.50 9.63
CA HIS A 140 -5.99 2.80 8.84
C HIS A 140 -4.66 3.50 8.96
N LYS A 141 -3.63 2.72 9.29
CA LYS A 141 -2.25 3.20 9.38
C LYS A 141 -1.39 2.38 8.45
N LEU A 142 -0.54 2.99 7.64
CA LEU A 142 0.48 2.26 6.91
C LEU A 142 1.78 3.04 6.87
N LEU A 143 2.86 2.34 7.13
CA LEU A 143 4.20 2.89 7.07
C LEU A 143 4.72 2.87 5.64
N TYR A 144 5.32 3.99 5.27
CA TYR A 144 5.99 4.22 4.02
C TYR A 144 7.45 4.55 4.31
N HIS A 145 8.30 4.29 3.33
CA HIS A 145 9.66 4.79 3.34
C HIS A 145 9.85 5.76 2.19
N TYR A 146 10.44 6.91 2.49
CA TYR A 146 10.82 7.97 1.56
C TYR A 146 12.29 7.87 1.20
N ASP A 147 12.64 8.15 -0.05
CA ASP A 147 14.03 8.25 -0.49
C ASP A 147 14.28 9.65 -1.04
N PRO A 148 15.18 10.45 -0.41
CA PRO A 148 15.46 11.81 -0.83
C PRO A 148 16.16 11.91 -2.19
N PHE A 149 16.91 10.88 -2.62
CA PHE A 149 17.63 10.90 -3.89
C PHE A 149 16.69 10.72 -5.08
N THR A 150 15.76 9.77 -4.95
CA THR A 150 14.79 9.46 -6.01
C THR A 150 13.48 10.23 -5.86
N LYS A 151 13.28 10.90 -4.72
CA LYS A 151 12.03 11.57 -4.31
C LYS A 151 10.83 10.64 -4.44
N THR A 152 10.98 9.41 -3.94
CA THR A 152 9.93 8.39 -4.00
C THR A 152 9.43 8.02 -2.62
N LEU A 153 8.13 7.77 -2.53
CA LEU A 153 7.46 7.25 -1.35
C LEU A 153 6.96 5.83 -1.67
N VAL A 154 7.35 4.85 -0.87
CA VAL A 154 7.03 3.44 -1.10
C VAL A 154 6.36 2.85 0.15
N PRO A 155 5.15 2.29 0.06
CA PRO A 155 4.50 1.66 1.20
C PRO A 155 5.17 0.32 1.54
N LEU A 156 5.15 -0.07 2.81
CA LEU A 156 5.64 -1.38 3.22
C LEU A 156 4.82 -2.54 2.68
N LEU A 157 3.50 -2.37 2.59
CA LEU A 157 2.62 -3.28 1.86
C LEU A 157 2.15 -2.62 0.59
N TYR A 158 2.16 -3.36 -0.51
CA TYR A 158 1.47 -2.90 -1.69
C TYR A 158 -0.01 -2.72 -1.36
N GLU A 159 -0.51 -1.51 -1.61
CA GLU A 159 -1.92 -1.21 -1.46
C GLU A 159 -2.42 -0.31 -2.58
N SER A 160 -3.71 -0.46 -2.90
CA SER A 160 -4.41 0.35 -3.90
C SER A 160 -5.82 0.63 -3.42
N GLY A 161 -6.22 1.91 -3.34
CA GLY A 161 -7.54 2.29 -2.83
C GLY A 161 -7.85 1.71 -1.44
N TYR A 162 -6.85 1.69 -0.54
CA TYR A 162 -6.93 1.11 0.81
C TYR A 162 -7.20 -0.41 0.87
N GLN A 163 -6.96 -1.12 -0.24
CA GLN A 163 -6.90 -2.58 -0.26
C GLN A 163 -5.44 -3.03 -0.24
N GLU A 164 -5.03 -3.61 0.88
CA GLU A 164 -3.67 -4.09 1.08
C GLU A 164 -3.46 -5.50 0.51
N LYS A 165 -2.21 -5.76 0.10
CA LYS A 165 -1.72 -7.10 -0.22
C LYS A 165 -0.72 -7.55 0.83
N LYS A 166 -0.42 -8.84 0.81
CA LYS A 166 0.53 -9.49 1.74
C LYS A 166 1.99 -9.37 1.29
N TYR A 167 2.28 -8.54 0.29
CA TYR A 167 3.60 -8.37 -0.31
C TYR A 167 3.88 -6.87 -0.49
N GLY A 168 5.14 -6.48 -0.61
CA GLY A 168 5.55 -5.09 -0.76
C GLY A 168 7.02 -4.86 -0.46
N LEU A 169 7.38 -3.66 0.00
CA LEU A 169 8.75 -3.38 0.44
C LEU A 169 9.12 -4.20 1.70
N LEU A 170 8.13 -4.61 2.49
CA LEU A 170 8.30 -5.47 3.65
C LEU A 170 9.02 -6.79 3.33
N ASP A 171 8.82 -7.34 2.14
CA ASP A 171 9.44 -8.62 1.74
C ASP A 171 10.98 -8.52 1.64
N GLY A 172 11.51 -7.29 1.54
CA GLY A 172 12.93 -6.99 1.52
C GLY A 172 13.52 -6.64 2.88
N ILE A 173 12.77 -6.79 3.98
CA ILE A 173 13.17 -6.34 5.32
C ILE A 173 13.36 -7.53 6.24
N HIS A 174 14.57 -7.69 6.76
CA HIS A 174 14.89 -8.76 7.71
C HIS A 174 14.51 -8.39 9.15
N GLU A 175 14.72 -7.13 9.55
CA GLU A 175 14.41 -6.61 10.88
C GLU A 175 13.64 -5.29 10.78
N PRO A 176 12.68 -5.01 11.70
CA PRO A 176 11.90 -3.78 11.68
C PRO A 176 12.79 -2.54 11.55
N TYR A 177 12.45 -1.69 10.59
CA TYR A 177 13.13 -0.41 10.30
C TYR A 177 14.59 -0.49 9.82
N LEU A 178 15.15 -1.70 9.64
CA LEU A 178 16.53 -1.88 9.19
C LEU A 178 16.63 -1.63 7.67
N GLU A 179 17.43 -0.62 7.28
CA GLU A 179 17.69 -0.26 5.87
C GLU A 179 18.97 -0.94 5.32
N ASP A 180 19.08 -2.26 5.48
CA ASP A 180 20.24 -3.05 5.04
C ASP A 180 20.37 -3.19 3.50
N GLN A 181 21.37 -3.95 3.04
CA GLN A 181 21.57 -4.17 1.62
C GLN A 181 20.36 -4.83 0.92
N TYR A 182 19.64 -5.73 1.58
CA TYR A 182 18.46 -6.39 1.01
C TYR A 182 17.28 -5.42 0.86
N PHE A 183 17.11 -4.55 1.84
CA PHE A 183 16.16 -3.45 1.78
C PHE A 183 16.48 -2.52 0.60
N GLN A 184 17.75 -2.11 0.46
CA GLN A 184 18.16 -1.22 -0.64
C GLN A 184 17.96 -1.88 -2.01
N ILE A 185 18.25 -3.18 -2.15
CA ILE A 185 17.99 -3.94 -3.39
C ILE A 185 16.49 -3.96 -3.71
N SER A 186 15.66 -4.29 -2.72
CA SER A 186 14.20 -4.38 -2.87
C SER A 186 13.60 -3.02 -3.23
N ARG A 187 14.06 -1.96 -2.57
CA ARG A 187 13.64 -0.59 -2.86
C ARG A 187 14.06 -0.15 -4.26
N LYS A 188 15.29 -0.43 -4.67
CA LYS A 188 15.79 -0.14 -6.03
C LYS A 188 14.97 -0.85 -7.11
N ASN A 189 14.48 -2.06 -6.83
CA ASN A 189 13.62 -2.77 -7.77
C ASN A 189 12.32 -2.01 -8.05
N PHE A 190 11.74 -1.30 -7.09
CA PHE A 190 10.52 -0.49 -7.31
C PHE A 190 10.72 0.71 -8.25
N LEU A 191 11.96 1.07 -8.57
CA LEU A 191 12.27 2.09 -9.58
C LEU A 191 12.24 1.52 -11.00
N LYS A 192 12.35 0.19 -11.17
CA LYS A 192 12.31 -0.48 -12.47
C LYS A 192 10.90 -0.45 -13.05
N LYS A 193 10.81 -0.31 -14.37
CA LYS A 193 9.55 -0.15 -15.11
C LYS A 193 8.50 -1.21 -14.75
N GLU A 194 8.92 -2.46 -14.57
CA GLU A 194 8.02 -3.56 -14.21
C GLU A 194 7.43 -3.46 -12.80
N PHE A 195 8.00 -2.63 -11.91
CA PHE A 195 7.58 -2.51 -10.51
C PHE A 195 7.21 -1.08 -10.10
N GLN A 196 7.32 -0.10 -10.99
CA GLN A 196 7.02 1.32 -10.71
C GLN A 196 5.62 1.58 -10.13
N PHE A 197 4.66 0.69 -10.36
CA PHE A 197 3.34 0.78 -9.75
C PHE A 197 3.32 0.48 -8.24
N HIS A 198 4.44 0.16 -7.61
CA HIS A 198 4.56 0.04 -6.15
C HIS A 198 5.01 1.34 -5.49
N ALA A 199 5.62 2.26 -6.24
CA ALA A 199 6.17 3.52 -5.72
C ALA A 199 5.30 4.72 -6.14
N TYR A 200 5.29 5.74 -5.29
CA TYR A 200 4.78 7.06 -5.63
C TYR A 200 5.96 8.00 -5.88
N PHE A 201 5.95 8.66 -7.03
CA PHE A 201 7.01 9.56 -7.49
C PHE A 201 6.58 11.00 -7.26
N TYR A 202 7.45 11.78 -6.63
CA TYR A 202 7.20 13.20 -6.43
C TYR A 202 7.03 13.94 -7.76
N GLN A 203 5.98 14.75 -7.84
CA GLN A 203 5.71 15.67 -8.93
C GLN A 203 5.82 17.10 -8.37
N PRO A 204 6.84 17.86 -8.80
CA PRO A 204 7.03 19.25 -8.38
C PRO A 204 5.91 20.17 -8.87
#